data_AF-A0A927JMR8-F1
#
_entry.id   AF-A0A927JMR8-F1
#
_cell.length_a   1.000
_cell.length_b   1.000
_cell.length_c   1.000
_cell.angle_alpha   90.00
_cell.angle_beta   90.00
_cell.angle_gamma   90.00
#
_symmetry.space_group_name_H-M   'P 1'
#
loop_
_entity.id
_entity.type
_entity.pdbx_description
1 polymer ?
#
loop_
_entity_poly.entity_id
_entity_poly.type
_entity_poly.pdbx_seq_one_letter_code
_entity_poly.pdbx_strand_id
1 'polypeptide(L)'
;RGSPQKHVWRARIVLLSEDGLGTVAIMAATGKSKTCVWRWQERFMAEGVDGLLRDKTRPPGIAPLKPTLVDRVVALTLEPPGHEATHWTVRAMAKAVGIAASSVV
;
A
#
# COMPACT_ATOMS: atom_id res chain seq x y z
N ARG A 1 -3.08 3.60 -6.90
CA ARG A 1 -3.63 4.63 -7.82
C ARG A 1 -2.46 5.35 -8.53
N GLY A 2 -2.34 5.21 -9.84
CA GLY A 2 -1.39 5.98 -10.67
C GLY A 2 -2.14 7.06 -11.45
N SER A 3 -1.79 8.34 -11.29
CA SER A 3 -2.33 9.38 -12.18
C SER A 3 -1.61 9.31 -13.53
N PRO A 4 -2.27 9.64 -14.66
CA PRO A 4 -1.63 9.63 -15.98
C PRO A 4 -0.34 10.47 -16.04
N GLN A 5 -0.32 11.57 -15.30
CA GLN A 5 0.88 12.42 -15.15
C GLN A 5 2.09 11.65 -14.60
N LYS A 6 1.88 10.65 -13.73
CA LYS A 6 2.97 9.80 -13.21
C LYS A 6 3.65 9.00 -14.31
N HIS A 7 2.88 8.47 -15.25
CA HIS A 7 3.44 7.67 -16.36
C HIS A 7 4.26 8.56 -17.30
N VAL A 8 3.80 9.78 -17.58
CA VAL A 8 4.50 10.73 -18.46
C VAL A 8 5.92 11.00 -17.98
N TRP A 9 6.10 11.42 -16.72
CA TRP A 9 7.45 11.76 -16.26
C TRP A 9 8.33 10.53 -16.01
N ARG A 10 7.76 9.33 -15.76
CA ARG A 10 8.52 8.07 -15.70
C ARG A 10 9.06 7.67 -17.06
N ALA A 11 8.21 7.70 -18.08
CA ALA A 11 8.62 7.45 -19.46
C ALA A 11 9.68 8.47 -19.90
N ARG A 12 9.48 9.75 -19.56
CA ARG A 12 10.46 10.80 -19.86
C ARG A 12 11.83 10.56 -19.23
N ILE A 13 11.90 10.02 -18.01
CA ILE A 13 13.19 9.63 -17.40
C ILE A 13 13.91 8.58 -18.26
N VAL A 14 13.18 7.56 -18.72
CA VAL A 14 13.75 6.47 -19.52
C VAL A 14 14.19 6.95 -20.89
N LEU A 15 13.35 7.72 -21.60
CA LEU A 15 13.69 8.27 -22.92
C LEU A 15 14.93 9.17 -22.87
N LEU A 16 15.01 10.08 -21.91
CA LEU A 16 16.20 10.93 -21.76
C LEU A 16 17.45 10.13 -21.36
N SER A 17 17.29 8.99 -20.70
CA SER A 17 18.42 8.09 -20.41
C SER A 17 18.92 7.40 -21.68
N GLU A 18 18.01 7.04 -22.58
CA GLU A 18 18.33 6.44 -23.89
C GLU A 18 18.99 7.46 -24.82
N ASP A 19 18.54 8.72 -24.77
CA ASP A 19 19.21 9.88 -25.41
C ASP A 19 20.63 10.18 -24.85
N GLY A 20 21.10 9.41 -23.85
CA GLY A 20 22.45 9.54 -23.27
C GLY A 20 22.60 10.67 -22.25
N LEU A 21 21.51 11.29 -21.78
CA LEU A 21 21.61 12.37 -20.80
C LEU A 21 22.05 11.85 -19.43
N GLY A 22 22.99 12.59 -18.81
CA GLY A 22 23.38 12.36 -17.43
C GLY A 22 22.27 12.70 -16.42
N THR A 23 22.34 12.12 -15.22
CA THR A 23 21.31 12.27 -14.17
C THR A 23 20.97 13.73 -13.84
N VAL A 24 21.95 14.65 -13.85
CA VAL A 24 21.72 16.08 -13.57
C VAL A 24 20.81 16.72 -14.63
N ALA A 25 21.03 16.42 -15.90
CA ALA A 25 20.21 16.93 -17.00
C ALA A 25 18.78 16.36 -16.94
N ILE A 26 18.64 15.07 -16.62
CA ILE A 26 17.33 14.43 -16.42
C ILE A 26 16.57 15.07 -15.26
N MET A 27 17.24 15.37 -14.14
CA MET A 27 16.63 16.06 -13.01
C MET A 27 16.10 17.44 -13.41
N ALA A 28 16.90 18.23 -14.15
CA ALA A 28 16.49 19.54 -14.64
C ALA A 28 15.27 19.45 -15.60
N ALA A 29 15.28 18.48 -16.53
CA ALA A 29 14.21 18.31 -17.52
C ALA A 29 12.89 17.77 -16.93
N THR A 30 12.95 16.99 -15.85
CA THR A 30 11.78 16.32 -15.26
C THR A 30 11.28 16.94 -13.96
N GLY A 31 12.09 17.81 -13.34
CA GLY A 31 11.83 18.36 -12.01
C GLY A 31 11.79 17.30 -10.90
N LYS A 32 12.43 16.13 -11.12
CA LYS A 32 12.46 15.02 -10.15
C LYS A 32 13.80 14.95 -9.45
N SER A 33 13.79 14.44 -8.22
CA SER A 33 15.01 14.22 -7.44
C SER A 33 15.88 13.12 -8.07
N LYS A 34 17.18 13.18 -7.79
CA LYS A 34 18.15 12.13 -8.16
C LYS A 34 17.68 10.72 -7.76
N THR A 35 17.22 10.56 -6.53
CA THR A 35 16.68 9.30 -6.00
C THR A 35 15.43 8.82 -6.73
N CYS A 36 14.58 9.74 -7.20
CA CYS A 36 13.43 9.37 -8.02
C CYS A 36 13.88 8.87 -9.40
N VAL A 37 14.80 9.60 -10.05
CA VAL A 37 15.37 9.22 -11.36
C VAL A 37 15.98 7.82 -11.30
N TRP A 38 16.89 7.58 -10.35
CA TRP A 38 17.53 6.29 -10.17
C TRP A 38 16.54 5.15 -9.92
N ARG A 39 15.55 5.36 -9.05
CA ARG A 39 14.54 4.35 -8.75
C ARG A 39 13.79 3.90 -10.01
N TRP A 40 13.44 4.83 -10.90
CA TRP A 40 12.68 4.49 -12.11
C TRP A 40 13.56 3.93 -13.22
N GLN A 41 14.83 4.35 -13.32
CA GLN A 41 15.81 3.72 -14.18
C GLN A 41 16.04 2.26 -13.77
N GLU A 42 16.35 2.01 -12.49
CA GLU A 42 16.56 0.68 -11.93
C GLU A 42 15.33 -0.22 -12.16
N ARG A 43 14.15 0.33 -11.91
CA ARG A 43 12.91 -0.43 -12.12
C ARG A 43 12.62 -0.73 -13.58
N PHE A 44 12.90 0.19 -14.49
CA PHE A 44 12.81 -0.08 -15.92
C PHE A 44 13.80 -1.17 -16.34
N MET A 45 15.03 -1.15 -15.82
CA MET A 45 16.03 -2.18 -16.09
C MET A 45 15.59 -3.57 -15.60
N ALA A 46 14.83 -3.64 -14.50
CA ALA A 46 14.37 -4.91 -13.92
C ALA A 46 13.03 -5.42 -14.50
N GLU A 47 12.08 -4.52 -14.75
CA GLU A 47 10.67 -4.85 -15.04
C GLU A 47 10.20 -4.31 -16.40
N GLY A 48 11.05 -3.58 -17.15
CA GLY A 48 10.69 -2.94 -18.41
C GLY A 48 9.60 -1.88 -18.28
N VAL A 49 8.78 -1.74 -19.34
CA VAL A 49 7.67 -0.77 -19.38
C VAL A 49 6.62 -1.07 -18.30
N ASP A 50 6.35 -2.35 -18.02
CA ASP A 50 5.39 -2.75 -16.98
C ASP A 50 5.79 -2.22 -15.60
N GLY A 51 7.09 -2.15 -15.35
CA GLY A 51 7.67 -1.54 -14.16
C GLY A 51 7.27 -0.08 -13.96
N LEU A 52 7.03 0.68 -15.04
CA LEU A 52 6.68 2.10 -15.00
C LEU A 52 5.19 2.34 -14.67
N LEU A 53 4.33 1.38 -14.98
CA LEU A 53 2.88 1.57 -14.96
C LEU A 53 2.27 1.43 -13.56
N ARG A 54 2.89 0.64 -12.68
CA ARG A 54 2.34 0.33 -11.36
C ARG A 54 3.23 0.87 -10.25
N ASP A 55 2.65 1.37 -9.16
CA ASP A 55 3.41 1.63 -7.93
C ASP A 55 3.62 0.31 -7.19
N LYS A 56 4.77 0.13 -6.49
CA LYS A 56 4.92 -1.01 -5.57
C LYS A 56 3.85 -0.90 -4.48
N THR A 57 3.16 -2.00 -4.22
CA THR A 57 2.21 -2.09 -3.11
C THR A 57 3.01 -1.90 -1.82
N ARG A 58 2.66 -0.88 -1.04
CA ARG A 58 3.20 -0.72 0.31
C ARG A 58 2.37 -1.65 1.21
N PRO A 59 2.99 -2.65 1.87
CA PRO A 59 2.25 -3.40 2.88
C PRO A 59 1.74 -2.46 3.97
N PRO A 60 0.59 -2.74 4.57
CA PRO A 60 0.06 -1.91 5.65
C PRO A 60 1.08 -1.82 6.79
N GLY A 61 1.17 -0.64 7.42
CA GLY A 61 2.11 -0.40 8.52
C GLY A 61 1.81 -1.22 9.78
N ILE A 62 0.59 -1.72 9.90
CA ILE A 62 0.15 -2.67 10.93
C ILE A 62 -0.20 -3.96 10.20
N ALA A 63 0.36 -5.08 10.66
CA ALA A 63 0.02 -6.39 10.12
C ALA A 63 -1.49 -6.64 10.27
N PRO A 64 -2.19 -7.12 9.22
CA PRO A 64 -3.59 -7.50 9.34
C PRO A 64 -3.79 -8.55 10.45
N LEU A 65 -4.97 -8.56 11.06
CA LEU A 65 -5.35 -9.64 11.96
C LEU A 65 -5.27 -10.99 11.22
N LYS A 66 -4.87 -12.03 11.94
CA LYS A 66 -4.86 -13.39 11.39
C LYS A 66 -6.27 -13.75 10.92
N PRO A 67 -6.45 -14.37 9.74
CA PRO A 67 -7.78 -14.75 9.24
C PRO A 67 -8.58 -15.56 10.26
N THR A 68 -7.93 -16.50 10.95
CA THR A 68 -8.54 -17.32 12.01
C THR A 68 -9.11 -16.50 13.17
N LEU A 69 -8.52 -15.34 13.46
CA LEU A 69 -9.02 -14.43 14.49
C LEU A 69 -10.22 -13.64 13.99
N VAL A 70 -10.21 -13.24 12.71
CA VAL A 70 -11.37 -12.61 12.05
C VAL A 70 -12.55 -13.57 12.03
N ASP A 71 -12.33 -14.82 11.63
CA ASP A 71 -13.37 -15.86 11.60
C ASP A 71 -13.97 -16.10 12.99
N ARG A 72 -13.14 -16.07 14.04
CA ARG A 72 -13.60 -16.18 15.43
C ARG A 72 -14.48 -15.00 15.85
N VAL A 73 -14.12 -13.76 15.46
CA VAL A 73 -14.95 -12.58 15.73
C VAL A 73 -16.30 -12.72 15.02
N VAL A 74 -16.29 -13.11 13.74
CA VAL A 74 -17.52 -13.32 12.95
C VAL A 74 -18.40 -14.40 13.59
N ALA A 75 -17.84 -15.54 13.99
CA ALA A 75 -18.57 -16.60 14.67
C ALA A 75 -19.21 -16.10 15.99
N LEU A 76 -18.45 -15.35 16.82
CA LEU A 76 -18.96 -14.81 18.08
C LEU A 76 -20.10 -13.80 17.88
N THR A 77 -20.09 -13.02 16.80
CA THR A 77 -21.20 -12.08 16.52
C THR A 77 -22.54 -12.77 16.24
N LEU A 78 -22.52 -14.06 15.88
CA LEU A 78 -23.73 -14.85 15.62
C LEU A 78 -24.37 -15.39 16.91
N GLU A 79 -23.68 -15.29 18.04
CA GLU A 79 -24.16 -15.73 19.35
C GLU A 79 -24.47 -14.51 20.22
N PRO A 80 -25.46 -14.58 21.13
CA PRO A 80 -25.68 -13.53 22.09
C PRO A 80 -24.48 -13.38 23.03
N PRO A 81 -24.20 -12.18 23.54
CA PRO A 81 -23.09 -11.98 24.46
C PRO A 81 -23.29 -12.77 25.76
N GLY A 82 -22.23 -13.38 26.29
CA GLY A 82 -22.26 -14.13 27.57
C GLY A 82 -22.36 -13.27 28.84
N HIS A 83 -22.77 -12.00 28.73
CA HIS A 83 -23.01 -11.10 29.85
C HIS A 83 -24.45 -10.58 29.76
N GLU A 84 -24.93 -9.83 30.76
CA GLU A 84 -26.27 -9.23 30.77
C GLU A 84 -26.41 -8.11 29.72
N ALA A 85 -26.35 -8.48 28.44
CA ALA A 85 -26.50 -7.59 27.30
C ALA A 85 -27.25 -8.30 26.18
N THR A 86 -28.14 -7.55 25.52
CA THR A 86 -28.93 -8.07 24.39
C THR A 86 -28.15 -8.07 23.07
N HIS A 87 -27.06 -7.32 22.98
CA HIS A 87 -26.26 -7.16 21.77
C HIS A 87 -24.77 -7.02 22.08
N TRP A 88 -23.92 -7.42 21.14
CA TRP A 88 -22.48 -7.15 21.23
C TRP A 88 -22.19 -5.66 21.07
N THR A 89 -21.53 -5.08 22.07
CA THR A 89 -20.84 -3.81 21.87
C THR A 89 -19.44 -4.06 21.32
N VAL A 90 -18.92 -3.11 20.53
CA VAL A 90 -17.55 -3.15 19.99
C VAL A 90 -16.52 -3.43 21.10
N ARG A 91 -16.66 -2.76 22.25
CA ARG A 91 -15.75 -2.94 23.39
C ARG A 91 -15.88 -4.31 24.05
N ALA A 92 -17.10 -4.84 24.19
CA ALA A 92 -17.32 -6.16 24.76
C ALA A 92 -16.72 -7.26 23.85
N MET A 93 -16.93 -7.17 22.54
CA MET A 93 -16.35 -8.09 21.56
C MET A 93 -14.81 -8.02 21.57
N ALA A 94 -14.26 -6.81 21.54
CA ALA A 94 -12.82 -6.58 21.61
C ALA A 94 -12.19 -7.19 22.88
N LYS A 95 -12.84 -7.02 24.03
CA LYS A 95 -12.42 -7.61 25.31
C LYS A 95 -12.51 -9.14 25.30
N ALA A 96 -13.57 -9.71 24.72
CA ALA A 96 -13.77 -11.17 24.65
C ALA A 96 -12.73 -11.86 23.74
N VAL A 97 -12.31 -11.20 22.67
CA VAL A 97 -11.36 -11.76 21.69
C VAL A 97 -9.91 -11.37 21.99
N GLY A 98 -9.68 -10.27 22.70
CA GLY A 98 -8.34 -9.75 23.03
C GLY A 98 -7.73 -8.90 21.92
N ILE A 99 -8.54 -8.09 21.23
CA ILE A 99 -8.10 -7.19 20.15
C ILE A 99 -8.45 -5.73 20.44
N ALA A 100 -7.87 -4.81 19.67
CA ALA A 100 -8.22 -3.40 19.75
C ALA A 100 -9.68 -3.19 19.32
N ALA A 101 -10.39 -2.27 19.99
CA ALA A 101 -11.77 -1.92 19.63
C ALA A 101 -11.89 -1.43 18.18
N SER A 102 -10.86 -0.74 17.66
CA SER A 102 -10.79 -0.31 16.26
C SER A 102 -10.67 -1.45 15.24
N SER A 103 -10.40 -2.68 15.68
CA SER A 103 -10.32 -3.86 14.81
C SER A 103 -11.62 -4.66 14.74
N VAL A 104 -12.65 -4.26 15.50
CA VAL A 104 -13.99 -4.87 15.48
C VAL A 104 -14.97 -4.06 14.61
N VAL A 105 -14.67 -2.78 14.35
CA VAL A 105 -15.50 -1.84 13.57
C VAL A 105 -15.32 -2.05 12.07
#